data_AF-A0A6P0U288-F1
#
_entry.id   AF-A0A6P0U288-F1
#
_cell.length_a   1.000
_cell.length_b   1.000
_cell.length_c   1.000
_cell.angle_alpha   90.00
_cell.angle_beta   90.00
_cell.angle_gamma   90.00
#
_symmetry.space_group_name_H-M   'P 1'
#
loop_
_entity.id
_entity.type
_entity.pdbx_description
1 polymer ?
#
loop_
_entity_poly.entity_id
_entity_poly.type
_entity_poly.pdbx_seq_one_letter_code
_entity_poly.pdbx_strand_id
1 'polypeptide(L)'
;DRPRHKDLINEIRQAGARVRLISDGDVSAAISCAFAGTNIHSLMGIGAAPEGVISAAAMRALGGHFQGQLIYDPAIVKTGLIGESKEDNMARLKEMGIEDPDKVYNAEELASGETVLFAACGITPGTLMEGVRFFPHGARTQSLVISSQSKTARFVDTVHMFGESKSLQLK
;
A
#
# COMPACT_ATOMS: atom_id res chain seq x y z
N ASP A 1 -7.15 2.62 11.65
CA ASP A 1 -7.80 2.65 12.98
C ASP A 1 -6.96 1.90 13.99
N ARG A 2 -6.10 2.62 14.72
CA ARG A 2 -5.17 2.04 15.71
C ARG A 2 -4.95 3.06 16.84
N PRO A 3 -4.75 2.63 18.10
CA PRO A 3 -4.52 3.53 19.22
C PRO A 3 -3.36 4.52 18.99
N ARG A 4 -2.27 4.07 18.35
CA ARG A 4 -1.11 4.89 17.97
C ARG A 4 -1.39 6.05 17.02
N HIS A 5 -2.59 6.13 16.44
CA HIS A 5 -3.00 7.20 15.51
C HIS A 5 -4.01 8.17 16.12
N LYS A 6 -4.36 8.05 17.41
CA LYS A 6 -5.41 8.87 18.04
C LYS A 6 -5.13 10.37 17.89
N ASP A 7 -3.91 10.79 18.20
CA ASP A 7 -3.54 12.20 18.18
C ASP A 7 -3.45 12.72 16.73
N LEU A 8 -2.84 11.95 15.83
CA LEU A 8 -2.82 12.23 14.39
C LEU A 8 -4.23 12.42 13.80
N ILE A 9 -5.17 11.52 14.15
CA ILE A 9 -6.56 11.61 13.68
C ILE A 9 -7.24 12.89 14.21
N ASN A 10 -6.98 13.25 15.46
CA ASN A 10 -7.52 14.47 16.06
C ASN A 10 -6.95 15.72 15.37
N GLU A 11 -5.65 15.74 15.10
CA GLU A 11 -4.99 16.83 14.38
C GLU A 11 -5.59 17.02 12.98
N ILE A 12 -5.75 15.94 12.20
CA ILE A 12 -6.36 15.99 10.86
C ILE A 12 -7.78 16.57 10.92
N ARG A 13 -8.57 16.16 11.93
CA ARG A 13 -9.95 16.66 12.13
C ARG A 13 -9.96 18.13 12.53
N GLN A 14 -9.04 18.57 13.38
CA GLN A 14 -8.90 19.98 13.77
C GLN A 14 -8.49 20.86 12.58
N ALA A 15 -7.68 20.32 11.65
CA ALA A 15 -7.37 20.96 10.38
C ALA A 15 -8.57 21.05 9.40
N GLY A 16 -9.70 20.41 9.70
CA GLY A 16 -10.93 20.45 8.90
C GLY A 16 -11.01 19.38 7.79
N ALA A 17 -10.04 18.47 7.71
CA ALA A 17 -10.04 17.39 6.74
C ALA A 17 -10.95 16.21 7.18
N ARG A 18 -11.46 15.49 6.19
CA ARG A 18 -12.24 14.25 6.40
C ARG A 18 -11.28 13.06 6.55
N VAL A 19 -11.63 12.11 7.42
CA VAL A 19 -10.80 10.92 7.68
C VAL A 19 -11.56 9.66 7.31
N ARG A 20 -10.96 8.82 6.45
CA ARG A 20 -11.41 7.44 6.19
C ARG A 20 -10.54 6.49 7.00
N LEU A 21 -11.11 5.88 8.04
CA LEU A 21 -10.41 4.90 8.85
C LEU A 21 -10.44 3.53 8.17
N ILE A 22 -9.29 2.88 8.04
CA ILE A 22 -9.16 1.51 7.56
C ILE A 22 -8.73 0.58 8.70
N SER A 23 -9.26 -0.65 8.71
CA SER A 23 -8.88 -1.70 9.65
C SER A 23 -7.58 -2.37 9.25
N ASP A 24 -7.33 -2.54 7.96
CA ASP A 24 -6.11 -3.13 7.40
C ASP A 24 -5.89 -2.66 5.94
N GLY A 25 -4.74 -2.98 5.34
CA GLY A 25 -4.46 -2.77 3.92
C GLY A 25 -4.10 -1.33 3.53
N ASP A 26 -3.06 -0.78 4.14
CA ASP A 26 -2.56 0.58 3.84
C ASP A 26 -1.94 0.72 2.43
N VAL A 27 -1.48 -0.37 1.80
CA VAL A 27 -1.01 -0.37 0.40
C VAL A 27 -2.07 0.17 -0.57
N SER A 28 -3.32 -0.30 -0.46
CA SER A 28 -4.39 0.16 -1.34
C SER A 28 -4.71 1.64 -1.11
N ALA A 29 -4.65 2.10 0.14
CA ALA A 29 -4.88 3.50 0.48
C ALA A 29 -3.76 4.42 -0.05
N ALA A 30 -2.50 4.00 0.06
CA ALA A 30 -1.36 4.71 -0.49
C ALA A 30 -1.51 4.94 -2.00
N ILE A 31 -1.75 3.85 -2.74
CA ILE A 31 -1.85 3.89 -4.20
C ILE A 31 -3.10 4.66 -4.65
N SER A 32 -4.19 4.62 -3.88
CA SER A 32 -5.42 5.37 -4.20
C SER A 32 -5.19 6.88 -4.28
N CYS A 33 -4.17 7.42 -3.59
CA CYS A 33 -3.81 8.84 -3.65
C CYS A 33 -3.28 9.27 -5.03
N ALA A 34 -2.78 8.33 -5.85
CA ALA A 34 -2.23 8.62 -7.17
C ALA A 34 -3.29 8.66 -8.29
N PHE A 35 -4.55 8.30 -8.00
CA PHE A 35 -5.63 8.25 -8.99
C PHE A 35 -6.73 9.24 -8.64
N ALA A 36 -6.94 10.24 -9.51
CA ALA A 36 -8.10 11.11 -9.41
C ALA A 36 -9.40 10.29 -9.55
N GLY A 37 -10.41 10.60 -8.73
CA GLY A 37 -11.69 9.88 -8.68
C GLY A 37 -11.82 8.87 -7.53
N THR A 38 -10.74 8.54 -6.82
CA THR A 38 -10.80 7.66 -5.63
C THR A 38 -11.38 8.35 -4.40
N ASN A 39 -11.41 9.69 -4.39
CA ASN A 39 -11.76 10.53 -3.24
C ASN A 39 -10.83 10.28 -2.01
N ILE A 40 -9.62 9.76 -2.26
CA ILE A 40 -8.53 9.61 -1.29
C ILE A 40 -7.37 10.48 -1.78
N HIS A 41 -6.88 11.37 -0.91
CA HIS A 41 -5.92 12.41 -1.29
C HIS A 41 -4.57 12.27 -0.57
N SER A 42 -4.54 11.57 0.55
CA SER A 42 -3.33 11.33 1.34
C SER A 42 -3.50 10.10 2.24
N LEU A 43 -2.39 9.42 2.50
CA LEU A 43 -2.24 8.42 3.54
C LEU A 43 -1.25 8.96 4.59
N MET A 44 -1.64 8.94 5.86
CA MET A 44 -0.80 9.35 6.98
C MET A 44 -0.84 8.30 8.09
N GLY A 45 0.28 8.08 8.76
CA GLY A 45 0.36 7.22 9.93
C GLY A 45 1.56 6.27 9.91
N ILE A 46 1.42 5.19 10.67
CA ILE A 46 2.46 4.18 10.93
C ILE A 46 1.90 2.82 10.52
N GLY A 47 2.40 2.34 9.39
CA GLY A 47 2.16 1.02 8.81
C GLY A 47 3.35 0.08 9.01
N ALA A 48 3.38 -1.00 8.23
CA ALA A 48 4.50 -1.92 8.20
C ALA A 48 5.51 -1.53 7.10
N ALA A 49 6.81 -1.65 7.39
CA ALA A 49 7.86 -1.22 6.48
C ALA A 49 7.88 -1.99 5.13
N PRO A 50 7.69 -3.32 5.07
CA PRO A 50 7.64 -4.04 3.80
C PRO A 50 6.52 -3.55 2.86
N GLU A 51 5.32 -3.34 3.39
CA GLU A 51 4.17 -2.78 2.68
C GLU A 51 4.43 -1.33 2.21
N GLY A 52 5.20 -0.58 2.99
CA GLY A 52 5.71 0.74 2.59
C GLY A 52 6.60 0.68 1.35
N VAL A 53 7.52 -0.29 1.24
CA VAL A 53 8.37 -0.48 0.06
C VAL A 53 7.52 -0.86 -1.17
N ILE A 54 6.53 -1.73 -1.01
CA ILE A 54 5.60 -2.10 -2.10
C ILE A 54 4.81 -0.88 -2.58
N SER A 55 4.33 -0.05 -1.66
CA SER A 55 3.62 1.19 -1.97
C SER A 55 4.53 2.20 -2.68
N ALA A 56 5.77 2.36 -2.21
CA ALA A 56 6.77 3.22 -2.83
C ALA A 56 7.08 2.81 -4.29
N ALA A 57 7.15 1.50 -4.57
CA ALA A 57 7.34 1.00 -5.93
C ALA A 57 6.22 1.45 -6.89
N ALA A 58 4.95 1.35 -6.45
CA ALA A 58 3.81 1.84 -7.22
C ALA A 58 3.84 3.37 -7.36
N MET A 59 4.06 4.09 -6.26
CA MET A 59 4.04 5.56 -6.24
C MET A 59 5.16 6.14 -7.10
N ARG A 60 6.38 5.60 -7.03
CA ARG A 60 7.50 5.97 -7.91
C ARG A 60 7.12 5.77 -9.38
N ALA A 61 6.56 4.62 -9.74
CA ALA A 61 6.19 4.32 -11.12
C ALA A 61 5.04 5.20 -11.65
N LEU A 62 4.18 5.71 -10.76
CA LEU A 62 3.09 6.65 -11.08
C LEU A 62 3.50 8.13 -10.98
N GLY A 63 4.69 8.45 -10.45
CA GLY A 63 5.12 9.82 -10.14
C GLY A 63 4.38 10.44 -8.95
N GLY A 64 3.79 9.62 -8.08
CA GLY A 64 3.13 10.05 -6.85
C GLY A 64 4.11 10.25 -5.70
N HIS A 65 3.74 11.11 -4.75
CA HIS A 65 4.54 11.34 -3.54
C HIS A 65 4.43 10.17 -2.55
N PHE A 66 5.57 9.69 -2.05
CA PHE A 66 5.64 8.72 -0.96
C PHE A 66 6.93 8.90 -0.17
N GLN A 67 6.84 8.86 1.15
CA GLN A 67 7.99 8.83 2.06
C GLN A 67 7.75 7.81 3.17
N GLY A 68 8.83 7.19 3.66
CA GLY A 68 8.81 6.26 4.76
C GLY A 68 9.95 6.51 5.74
N GLN A 69 9.70 6.27 7.02
CA GLN A 69 10.69 6.31 8.09
C GLN A 69 10.46 5.09 8.99
N LEU A 70 11.55 4.44 9.44
CA LEU A 70 11.44 3.32 10.35
C LEU A 70 11.05 3.82 11.74
N ILE A 71 10.12 3.10 12.38
CA ILE A 71 9.77 3.33 13.78
C ILE A 71 10.14 2.08 14.56
N TYR A 72 11.04 2.27 15.52
CA TYR A 72 11.68 1.18 16.27
C TYR A 72 11.57 1.36 17.80
N ASP A 73 10.89 2.42 18.25
CA ASP A 73 10.62 2.69 19.66
C ASP A 73 9.27 2.05 20.08
N PRO A 74 9.27 1.05 20.99
CA PRO A 74 8.05 0.42 21.47
C PRO A 74 7.08 1.36 22.20
N ALA A 75 7.56 2.52 22.66
CA ALA A 75 6.70 3.54 23.25
C ALA A 75 5.78 4.21 22.21
N ILE A 76 6.19 4.25 20.93
CA ILE A 76 5.41 4.84 19.83
C ILE A 76 4.44 3.80 19.24
N VAL A 77 4.95 2.61 18.98
CA VAL A 77 4.16 1.51 18.43
C VAL A 77 4.68 0.21 19.01
N LYS A 78 3.81 -0.63 19.57
CA LYS A 78 4.17 -1.99 19.95
C LYS A 78 3.43 -2.99 19.08
N THR A 79 4.16 -3.80 18.33
CA THR A 79 3.63 -4.91 17.52
C THR A 79 4.41 -6.18 17.88
N GLY A 80 3.95 -7.35 17.42
CA GLY A 80 4.73 -8.58 17.54
C GLY A 80 5.97 -8.65 16.64
N LEU A 81 6.23 -7.59 15.85
CA LEU A 81 7.36 -7.53 14.91
C LEU A 81 8.54 -6.72 15.45
N ILE A 82 8.30 -5.87 16.46
CA ILE A 82 9.35 -5.09 17.10
C ILE A 82 9.75 -5.77 18.42
N GLY A 83 11.02 -5.62 18.78
CA GLY A 83 11.57 -6.07 20.06
C GLY A 83 11.02 -5.29 21.26
N GLU A 84 11.40 -5.73 22.45
CA GLU A 84 10.84 -5.24 23.71
C GLU A 84 11.34 -3.86 24.13
N SER A 85 12.53 -3.46 23.67
CA SER A 85 13.18 -2.18 23.97
C SER A 85 13.63 -1.44 22.70
N LYS A 86 13.87 -0.13 22.82
CA LYS A 86 14.41 0.69 21.74
C LYS A 86 15.84 0.26 21.40
N GLU A 87 16.62 -0.09 22.41
CA GLU A 87 18.02 -0.49 22.31
C GLU A 87 18.18 -1.80 21.51
N ASP A 88 17.33 -2.80 21.80
CA ASP A 88 17.36 -4.09 21.07
C ASP A 88 16.99 -3.90 19.60
N ASN A 89 16.00 -3.05 19.31
CA ASN A 89 15.60 -2.75 17.93
C ASN A 89 16.70 -2.00 17.17
N MET A 90 17.38 -1.05 17.82
CA MET A 90 18.53 -0.35 17.25
C MET A 90 19.68 -1.30 16.94
N ALA A 91 19.99 -2.23 17.85
CA ALA A 91 21.02 -3.24 17.63
C ALA A 91 20.68 -4.13 16.42
N ARG A 92 19.43 -4.60 16.33
CA ARG A 92 18.94 -5.38 15.19
C ARG A 92 19.01 -4.61 13.87
N LEU A 93 18.62 -3.33 13.84
CA LEU A 93 18.73 -2.50 12.64
C LEU A 93 20.19 -2.37 12.18
N LYS A 94 21.11 -2.18 13.12
CA LYS A 94 22.55 -2.15 12.83
C LYS A 94 23.08 -3.49 12.29
N GLU A 95 22.65 -4.62 12.86
CA GLU A 95 22.98 -5.96 12.34
C GLU A 95 22.46 -6.17 10.92
N MET A 96 21.32 -5.57 10.57
CA MET A 96 20.77 -5.56 9.21
C MET A 96 21.49 -4.59 8.26
N GLY A 97 22.50 -3.86 8.73
CA GLY A 97 23.27 -2.90 7.94
C GLY A 97 22.59 -1.53 7.75
N ILE A 98 21.61 -1.20 8.60
CA ILE A 98 20.96 0.13 8.58
C ILE A 98 21.74 1.05 9.51
N GLU A 99 22.51 1.97 8.93
CA GLU A 99 23.39 2.89 9.67
C GLU A 99 22.63 4.05 10.31
N ASP A 100 21.66 4.62 9.60
CA ASP A 100 20.80 5.72 10.05
C ASP A 100 19.34 5.23 10.14
N PRO A 101 18.88 4.82 11.33
CA PRO A 101 17.52 4.32 11.53
C PRO A 101 16.46 5.45 11.53
N ASP A 102 16.89 6.71 11.69
CA ASP A 102 16.01 7.88 11.63
C ASP A 102 15.92 8.46 10.21
N LYS A 103 16.62 7.87 9.24
CA LYS A 103 16.56 8.30 7.84
C LYS A 103 15.13 8.29 7.30
N VAL A 104 14.75 9.39 6.65
CA VAL A 104 13.54 9.49 5.84
C VAL A 104 13.89 9.09 4.41
N TYR A 105 13.25 8.06 3.91
CA TYR A 105 13.42 7.55 2.55
C TYR A 105 12.29 8.07 1.66
N ASN A 106 12.63 8.59 0.48
CA ASN A 106 11.63 8.86 -0.56
C ASN A 106 11.32 7.59 -1.38
N ALA A 107 10.36 7.69 -2.30
CA ALA A 107 9.94 6.56 -3.14
C ALA A 107 11.08 5.99 -4.00
N GLU A 108 11.96 6.86 -4.50
CA GLU A 108 13.11 6.54 -5.33
C GLU A 108 14.19 5.77 -4.57
N GLU A 109 14.39 6.06 -3.29
CA GLU A 109 15.32 5.33 -2.43
C GLU A 109 14.76 3.97 -2.00
N LEU A 110 13.47 3.91 -1.67
CA LEU A 110 12.80 2.66 -1.26
C LEU A 110 12.68 1.65 -2.40
N ALA A 111 12.39 2.13 -3.61
CA ALA A 111 12.32 1.31 -4.82
C ALA A 111 13.34 1.81 -5.82
N SER A 112 14.63 1.52 -5.60
CA SER A 112 15.76 2.17 -6.30
C SER A 112 16.25 1.50 -7.59
N GLY A 113 15.69 0.34 -7.97
CA GLY A 113 16.07 -0.37 -9.20
C GLY A 113 15.84 0.47 -10.46
N GLU A 114 16.60 0.22 -11.54
CA GLU A 114 16.43 0.92 -12.82
C GLU A 114 15.00 0.77 -13.37
N THR A 115 14.47 -0.46 -13.30
CA THR A 115 13.10 -0.80 -13.68
C THR A 115 12.30 -1.22 -12.45
N VAL A 116 11.08 -0.69 -12.33
CA VAL A 116 10.11 -1.02 -11.28
C VAL A 116 8.82 -1.49 -11.92
N LEU A 117 8.35 -2.64 -11.45
CA LEU A 117 7.07 -3.21 -11.79
C LEU A 117 6.25 -3.34 -10.51
N PHE A 118 4.97 -3.02 -10.61
CA PHE A 118 4.00 -3.26 -9.56
C PHE A 118 2.80 -3.99 -10.16
N ALA A 119 2.28 -4.98 -9.43
CA ALA A 119 1.05 -5.68 -9.81
C ALA A 119 0.21 -5.96 -8.57
N ALA A 120 -1.09 -5.68 -8.67
CA ALA A 120 -2.08 -6.02 -7.66
C ALA A 120 -3.34 -6.57 -8.31
N CYS A 121 -4.08 -7.40 -7.58
CA CYS A 121 -5.38 -7.93 -7.97
C CYS A 121 -6.32 -7.86 -6.77
N GLY A 122 -7.55 -7.39 -6.99
CA GLY A 122 -8.55 -7.28 -5.93
C GLY A 122 -9.01 -8.66 -5.45
N ILE A 123 -8.81 -8.96 -4.17
CA ILE A 123 -9.35 -10.17 -3.53
C ILE A 123 -10.81 -9.92 -3.14
N THR A 124 -11.04 -8.91 -2.31
CA THR A 124 -12.36 -8.36 -1.99
C THR A 124 -12.53 -6.98 -2.65
N PRO A 125 -13.77 -6.47 -2.78
CA PRO A 125 -13.99 -5.16 -3.38
C PRO A 125 -13.22 -4.05 -2.66
N GLY A 126 -12.48 -3.25 -3.43
CA GLY A 126 -11.65 -2.16 -2.94
C GLY A 126 -11.85 -0.86 -3.72
N THR A 127 -11.08 0.18 -3.36
CA THR A 127 -11.21 1.50 -4.01
C THR A 127 -10.79 1.49 -5.48
N LEU A 128 -9.75 0.73 -5.82
CA LEU A 128 -9.16 0.72 -7.17
C LEU A 128 -9.61 -0.46 -8.03
N MET A 129 -10.01 -1.57 -7.40
CA MET A 129 -10.26 -2.85 -8.08
C MET A 129 -11.44 -3.55 -7.42
N GLU A 130 -12.26 -4.19 -8.24
CA GLU A 130 -13.26 -5.16 -7.81
C GLU A 130 -12.61 -6.41 -7.22
N GLY A 131 -13.33 -7.06 -6.31
CA GLY A 131 -12.94 -8.36 -5.77
C GLY A 131 -13.11 -9.49 -6.78
N VAL A 132 -12.57 -10.65 -6.45
CA VAL A 132 -12.78 -11.88 -7.22
C VAL A 132 -14.26 -12.26 -7.16
N ARG A 133 -14.89 -12.39 -8.34
CA ARG A 133 -16.28 -12.79 -8.49
C ARG A 133 -16.35 -14.16 -9.15
N PHE A 134 -16.85 -15.16 -8.45
CA PHE A 134 -17.11 -16.48 -9.03
C PHE A 134 -18.48 -16.53 -9.69
N PHE A 135 -18.58 -17.25 -10.81
CA PHE A 135 -19.83 -17.54 -11.51
C PHE A 135 -19.77 -18.97 -12.08
N PRO A 136 -20.89 -19.55 -12.55
CA PRO A 136 -20.86 -20.91 -13.08
C PRO A 136 -19.80 -21.07 -14.18
N HIS A 137 -18.88 -22.02 -13.99
CA HIS A 137 -17.76 -22.31 -14.91
C HIS A 137 -16.72 -21.19 -15.09
N GLY A 138 -16.59 -20.28 -14.13
CA GLY A 138 -15.54 -19.26 -14.22
C GLY A 138 -15.37 -18.34 -13.03
N ALA A 139 -14.47 -17.39 -13.19
CA ALA A 139 -14.22 -16.31 -12.25
C ALA A 139 -13.90 -15.01 -13.00
N ARG A 140 -14.13 -13.86 -12.37
CA ARG A 140 -13.74 -12.55 -12.88
C ARG A 140 -12.85 -11.84 -11.87
N THR A 141 -11.73 -11.31 -12.34
CA THR A 141 -10.74 -10.60 -11.51
C THR A 141 -10.44 -9.24 -12.11
N GLN A 142 -10.19 -8.24 -11.27
CA GLN A 142 -9.66 -6.96 -11.72
C GLN A 142 -8.28 -6.72 -11.10
N SER A 143 -7.32 -6.41 -11.96
CA SER A 143 -5.93 -6.17 -11.60
C SER A 143 -5.47 -4.77 -12.01
N LEU A 144 -4.48 -4.25 -11.31
CA LEU A 144 -3.72 -3.06 -11.66
C LEU A 144 -2.26 -3.45 -11.86
N VAL A 145 -1.71 -3.22 -13.05
CA VAL A 145 -0.30 -3.46 -13.38
C VAL A 145 0.34 -2.14 -13.78
N ILE A 146 1.43 -1.78 -13.13
CA ILE A 146 2.18 -0.54 -13.36
C ILE A 146 3.62 -0.91 -13.72
N SER A 147 4.17 -0.24 -14.73
CA SER A 147 5.52 -0.48 -15.21
C SER A 147 6.22 0.83 -15.51
N SER A 148 7.37 1.07 -14.85
CA SER A 148 8.21 2.24 -15.14
C SER A 148 8.89 2.13 -16.50
N GLN A 149 9.22 0.91 -16.94
CA GLN A 149 9.87 0.65 -18.22
C GLN A 149 8.97 0.99 -19.41
N SER A 150 7.72 0.51 -19.39
CA SER A 150 6.75 0.82 -20.46
C SER A 150 6.00 2.13 -20.23
N LYS A 151 6.16 2.76 -19.06
CA LYS A 151 5.42 3.94 -18.61
C LYS A 151 3.91 3.76 -18.72
N THR A 152 3.40 2.62 -18.23
CA THR A 152 1.96 2.31 -18.27
C THR A 152 1.41 1.98 -16.89
N ALA A 153 0.17 2.39 -16.66
CA ALA A 153 -0.72 1.87 -15.62
C ALA A 153 -1.91 1.21 -16.32
N ARG A 154 -2.08 -0.09 -16.12
CA ARG A 154 -3.06 -0.92 -16.82
C ARG A 154 -4.03 -1.51 -15.82
N PHE A 155 -5.30 -1.13 -15.94
CA PHE A 155 -6.38 -1.87 -15.32
C PHE A 155 -6.75 -3.04 -16.24
N VAL A 156 -6.72 -4.26 -15.69
CA VAL A 156 -6.95 -5.49 -16.43
C VAL A 156 -8.16 -6.19 -15.82
N ASP A 157 -9.23 -6.27 -16.59
CA ASP A 157 -10.45 -6.99 -16.21
C ASP A 157 -10.49 -8.31 -16.98
N THR A 158 -10.37 -9.41 -16.26
CA THR A 158 -10.19 -10.75 -16.85
C THR A 158 -11.33 -11.67 -16.46
N VAL A 159 -11.95 -12.27 -17.46
CA VAL A 159 -12.90 -13.38 -17.29
C VAL A 159 -12.15 -14.69 -17.52
N HIS A 160 -12.02 -15.49 -16.47
CA HIS A 160 -11.40 -16.81 -16.47
C HIS A 160 -12.47 -17.87 -16.75
N MET A 161 -12.31 -18.67 -17.80
CA MET A 161 -13.25 -19.74 -18.18
C MET A 161 -12.67 -21.10 -17.79
N PHE A 162 -13.37 -21.82 -16.91
CA PHE A 162 -12.96 -23.14 -16.43
C PHE A 162 -13.65 -24.30 -17.19
N GLY A 163 -14.55 -23.97 -18.12
CA GLY A 163 -15.30 -24.90 -18.94
C GLY A 163 -16.20 -24.15 -19.91
N GLU A 164 -17.17 -24.85 -20.52
CA GLU A 164 -18.14 -24.21 -21.42
C GLU A 164 -19.08 -23.28 -20.64
N SER A 165 -19.00 -21.98 -20.91
CA SER A 165 -19.96 -21.01 -20.41
C SER A 165 -21.04 -20.74 -21.45
N LYS A 166 -22.31 -20.78 -21.04
CA LYS A 166 -23.45 -20.45 -21.91
C LYS A 166 -23.59 -18.94 -22.15
N SER A 167 -23.00 -18.10 -21.30
CA SER A 167 -23.07 -16.64 -21.40
C SER A 167 -21.91 -15.98 -20.68
N LEU A 168 -21.28 -14.97 -21.30
CA LEU A 168 -20.24 -14.15 -20.69
C LEU A 168 -20.77 -12.73 -20.48
N GLN A 169 -20.70 -12.25 -19.24
CA GLN A 169 -21.12 -10.89 -18.90
C GLN A 169 -20.02 -9.89 -19.28
N LEU A 170 -20.39 -8.82 -19.98
CA LEU A 170 -19.44 -7.79 -20.40
C LEU A 170 -18.93 -6.95 -19.23
N LYS A 171 -19.74 -6.70 -18.19
CA LYS A 171 -19.39 -5.92 -16.99
C LYS A 171 -19.97 -6.56 -15.72
#